data_AF-A0A6N9A4I2-F1
#
_entry.id   AF-A0A6N9A4I2-F1
#
_cell.length_a   1.000
_cell.length_b   1.000
_cell.length_c   1.000
_cell.angle_alpha   90.00
_cell.angle_beta   90.00
_cell.angle_gamma   90.00
#
_symmetry.space_group_name_H-M   'P 1'
#
loop_
_entity.id
_entity.type
_entity.pdbx_description
1 polymer ?
#
loop_
_entity_poly.entity_id
_entity_poly.type
_entity_poly.pdbx_seq_one_letter_code
_entity_poly.pdbx_strand_id
1 'polypeptide(L)'
;MAKQEPIERARDELFSHIHRCGVLDAEAADQDVWMTETVEYLAERYPDLEVADLAKLKKVGLQFCKPVISRLRRSRPTAESPADDGASTDGAVITESGEALLGEPREA
;
A
#
# COMPACT_ATOMS: atom_id res chain seq x y z
N MET A 1 0.73 34.51 -25.53
CA MET A 1 0.26 33.34 -24.75
C MET A 1 1.40 32.95 -23.83
N ALA A 2 1.21 32.97 -22.51
CA ALA A 2 2.24 32.52 -21.58
C ALA A 2 2.62 31.09 -21.95
N LYS A 3 3.86 30.89 -22.41
CA LYS A 3 4.40 29.57 -22.66
C LYS A 3 4.54 28.97 -21.27
N GLN A 4 3.57 28.12 -20.89
CA GLN A 4 3.69 27.32 -19.67
C GLN A 4 5.06 26.65 -19.75
N GLU A 5 5.90 26.88 -18.74
CA GLU A 5 7.24 26.32 -18.74
C GLU A 5 7.12 24.79 -18.79
N PRO A 6 8.03 24.07 -19.46
CA PRO A 6 7.93 22.61 -19.63
C PRO A 6 7.70 21.86 -18.31
N ILE A 7 8.26 22.39 -17.22
CA ILE A 7 8.04 21.92 -15.83
C ILE A 7 6.60 22.05 -15.35
N GLU A 8 5.88 23.10 -15.70
CA GLU A 8 4.48 23.28 -15.30
C GLU A 8 3.58 22.25 -15.99
N ARG A 9 3.84 21.99 -17.27
CA ARG A 9 3.12 20.97 -18.04
C ARG A 9 3.39 19.56 -17.52
N ALA A 10 4.65 19.23 -17.24
CA ALA A 10 5.03 17.93 -16.68
C ALA A 10 4.41 17.72 -15.30
N ARG A 11 4.34 18.77 -14.47
CA ARG A 11 3.66 18.73 -13.16
C ARG A 11 2.17 18.45 -13.28
N ASP A 12 1.48 19.16 -14.17
CA ASP A 12 0.04 18.98 -14.34
C ASP A 12 -0.28 17.58 -14.90
N GLU A 13 0.57 17.06 -15.79
CA GLU A 13 0.49 15.69 -16.31
C GLU A 13 0.75 14.63 -15.23
N LEU A 14 1.73 14.85 -14.35
CA LEU A 14 1.99 13.99 -13.19
C LEU A 14 0.75 13.89 -12.28
N PHE A 15 0.13 15.02 -11.94
CA PHE A 15 -1.07 15.03 -11.09
C PHE A 15 -2.28 14.39 -11.78
N SER A 16 -2.41 14.55 -13.10
CA SER A 16 -3.44 13.84 -13.86
C SER A 16 -3.26 12.32 -13.76
N HIS A 17 -2.02 11.82 -13.82
CA HIS A 17 -1.73 10.39 -13.66
C HIS A 17 -2.01 9.89 -12.24
N ILE A 18 -1.61 10.66 -11.22
CA ILE A 18 -1.89 10.32 -9.81
C ILE A 18 -3.40 10.14 -9.57
N HIS A 19 -4.23 11.07 -10.06
CA HIS A 19 -5.68 10.98 -9.89
C HIS A 19 -6.32 9.86 -10.72
N ARG A 20 -5.86 9.65 -11.95
CA ARG A 20 -6.45 8.63 -12.85
C ARG A 20 -6.13 7.21 -12.39
N CYS A 21 -4.94 6.99 -11.87
CA CYS A 21 -4.47 5.68 -11.43
C CYS A 21 -4.81 5.37 -9.96
N GLY A 22 -5.36 6.33 -9.19
CA GLY A 22 -5.73 6.09 -7.79
C GLY A 22 -4.53 5.85 -6.87
N VAL A 23 -3.38 6.45 -7.19
CA VAL A 23 -2.11 6.26 -6.45
C VAL A 23 -2.23 6.69 -4.98
N LEU A 24 -3.18 7.57 -4.68
CA LEU A 24 -3.46 8.06 -3.32
C LEU A 24 -3.90 6.95 -2.36
N ASP A 25 -4.51 5.88 -2.86
CA ASP A 25 -4.99 4.74 -2.07
C ASP A 25 -3.96 3.60 -1.93
N ALA A 26 -2.84 3.68 -2.66
CA ALA A 26 -1.78 2.67 -2.62
C ALA A 26 -0.92 2.80 -1.35
N GLU A 27 -0.17 1.75 -0.99
CA GLU A 27 0.78 1.81 0.12
C GLU A 27 1.95 2.75 -0.19
N ALA A 28 2.57 3.31 0.86
CA ALA A 28 3.65 4.29 0.70
C ALA A 28 4.86 3.76 -0.10
N ALA A 29 5.13 2.45 -0.04
CA ALA A 29 6.18 1.81 -0.82
C ALA A 29 5.81 1.78 -2.32
N ASP A 30 4.58 1.36 -2.65
CA ASP A 30 4.08 1.32 -4.02
C ASP A 30 3.97 2.74 -4.61
N GLN A 31 3.60 3.72 -3.79
CA GLN A 31 3.59 5.14 -4.19
C GLN A 31 4.99 5.62 -4.59
N ASP A 32 6.06 5.23 -3.89
CA ASP A 32 7.43 5.64 -4.26
C ASP A 32 7.91 4.98 -5.54
N VAL A 33 7.64 3.68 -5.70
CA VAL A 33 7.95 2.94 -6.93
C VAL A 33 7.25 3.59 -8.11
N TRP A 34 5.92 3.76 -8.01
CA TRP A 34 5.12 4.38 -9.05
C TRP A 34 5.59 5.80 -9.39
N MET A 35 5.95 6.59 -8.38
CA MET A 35 6.45 7.95 -8.60
C MET A 35 7.81 7.96 -9.32
N THR A 36 8.67 6.99 -9.02
CA THR A 36 9.96 6.83 -9.70
C THR A 36 9.74 6.52 -11.17
N GLU A 37 8.95 5.48 -11.46
CA GLU A 37 8.66 5.06 -12.83
C GLU A 37 7.95 6.16 -13.63
N THR A 38 7.02 6.89 -13.00
CA THR A 38 6.30 7.99 -13.66
C THR A 38 7.22 9.17 -13.96
N VAL A 39 8.17 9.48 -13.08
CA VAL A 39 9.14 10.55 -13.31
C VAL A 39 10.15 10.16 -14.39
N GLU A 40 10.53 8.89 -14.47
CA GLU A 40 11.34 8.36 -15.59
C GLU A 40 10.60 8.52 -16.93
N TYR A 41 9.31 8.16 -16.98
CA TYR A 41 8.48 8.41 -18.16
C TYR A 41 8.41 9.90 -18.56
N LEU A 42 8.28 10.80 -17.57
CA LEU A 42 8.27 12.24 -17.81
C LEU A 42 9.62 12.75 -18.32
N ALA A 43 10.74 12.15 -17.89
CA ALA A 43 12.07 12.49 -18.37
C ALA A 43 12.24 12.17 -19.87
N GLU A 44 11.71 11.03 -20.31
CA GLU A 44 11.73 10.65 -21.73
C GLU A 44 10.82 11.55 -22.57
N ARG A 45 9.66 11.94 -22.01
CA ARG A 45 8.66 12.78 -22.70
C ARG A 45 9.06 14.25 -22.81
N TYR A 46 9.80 14.75 -21.82
CA TYR A 46 10.23 16.14 -21.71
C TYR A 46 11.75 16.21 -21.58
N PRO A 47 12.50 16.02 -22.69
CA PRO A 47 13.97 16.02 -22.67
C PRO A 47 14.58 17.38 -22.30
N ASP A 48 13.81 18.45 -22.37
CA ASP A 48 14.18 19.80 -21.92
C ASP A 48 14.17 19.96 -20.38
N LEU A 49 13.68 18.98 -19.63
CA LEU A 49 13.70 19.01 -18.16
C LEU A 49 15.07 18.65 -17.61
N GLU A 50 15.57 19.45 -16.68
CA GLU A 50 16.78 19.11 -15.94
C GLU A 50 16.49 18.03 -14.89
N VAL A 51 17.54 17.30 -14.49
CA VAL A 51 17.46 16.31 -13.40
C VAL A 51 16.94 16.95 -12.10
N ALA A 52 17.25 18.21 -11.85
CA ALA A 52 16.75 18.97 -10.70
C ALA A 52 15.23 19.16 -10.75
N ASP A 53 14.66 19.40 -11.94
CA ASP A 53 13.23 19.55 -12.13
C ASP A 53 12.50 18.22 -11.96
N LEU A 54 13.06 17.13 -12.48
CA LEU A 54 12.52 15.77 -12.29
C LEU A 54 12.53 15.37 -10.80
N ALA A 55 13.61 15.67 -10.08
CA ALA A 55 13.68 15.44 -8.64
C ALA A 55 12.64 16.27 -7.87
N LYS A 56 12.39 17.51 -8.30
CA LYS A 56 11.34 18.37 -7.75
C LYS A 56 9.95 17.80 -8.01
N LEU A 57 9.68 17.30 -9.22
CA LEU A 57 8.42 16.62 -9.57
C LEU A 57 8.17 15.40 -8.67
N LYS A 58 9.17 14.51 -8.52
CA LYS A 58 9.07 13.35 -7.62
C LYS A 58 8.72 13.78 -6.19
N LYS A 59 9.45 14.77 -5.67
CA LYS A 59 9.27 15.27 -4.30
C LYS A 59 7.88 15.85 -4.08
N VAL A 60 7.39 16.65 -5.02
CA VAL A 60 6.06 17.28 -4.93
C VAL A 60 4.96 16.23 -5.05
N GLY A 61 5.09 15.26 -5.97
CA GLY A 61 4.14 14.16 -6.11
C GLY A 61 4.02 13.33 -4.82
N LEU A 62 5.15 12.95 -4.20
CA LEU A 62 5.14 12.21 -2.94
C LEU A 62 4.55 13.00 -1.77
N GLN A 63 4.75 14.32 -1.73
CA GLN A 63 4.12 15.18 -0.73
C GLN A 63 2.62 15.28 -0.94
N PHE A 64 2.16 15.25 -2.19
CA PHE A 64 0.75 15.27 -2.54
C PHE A 64 0.03 13.99 -2.07
N CYS A 65 0.70 12.83 -2.14
CA CYS A 65 0.15 11.58 -1.63
C CYS A 65 0.09 11.50 -0.09
N LYS A 66 0.78 12.39 0.65
CA LYS A 66 0.75 12.36 2.11
C LYS A 66 -0.58 12.93 2.64
N PRO A 67 -1.19 12.30 3.66
CA PRO A 67 -2.42 12.80 4.24
C PRO A 67 -2.21 14.22 4.78
N VAL A 68 -3.09 15.14 4.40
CA VAL A 68 -3.11 16.50 4.95
C VAL A 68 -3.46 16.36 6.42
N ILE A 69 -2.49 16.57 7.32
CA ILE A 69 -2.74 16.64 8.75
C ILE A 69 -3.60 17.89 8.98
N SER A 70 -4.91 17.71 8.94
CA SER A 70 -5.86 18.71 9.44
C SER A 70 -5.50 18.94 10.90
N ARG A 71 -5.02 20.14 11.23
CA ARG A 71 -4.88 20.58 12.63
C ARG A 71 -6.24 20.80 13.31
N LEU A 72 -7.27 20.08 12.89
CA LEU A 72 -8.50 19.91 13.62
C LEU A 72 -8.25 18.95 14.78
N ARG A 73 -7.85 19.55 15.91
CA ARG A 73 -8.10 19.13 17.29
C ARG A 73 -8.70 17.71 17.47
N ARG A 74 -7.84 16.79 17.94
CA ARG A 74 -8.09 15.76 18.97
C ARG A 74 -9.33 14.87 18.75
N SER A 75 -9.17 13.81 17.96
CA SER A 75 -9.97 12.58 18.14
C SER A 75 -9.25 11.67 19.14
N ARG A 76 -10.00 11.22 20.14
CA ARG A 76 -9.60 10.38 21.30
C ARG A 76 -8.64 9.24 20.93
N PRO A 77 -7.65 8.90 21.78
CA PRO A 77 -7.10 7.55 21.75
C PRO A 77 -8.23 6.60 22.14
N THR A 78 -8.64 5.72 21.24
CA THR A 78 -9.34 4.49 21.62
C THR A 78 -8.30 3.63 22.32
N ALA A 79 -8.22 3.77 23.63
CA ALA A 79 -7.64 2.76 24.49
C ALA A 79 -8.57 1.54 24.44
N GLU A 80 -8.04 0.46 23.85
CA GLU A 80 -8.12 -0.93 24.29
C GLU A 80 -9.51 -1.58 24.48
N SER A 81 -9.67 -2.76 23.87
CA SER A 81 -10.22 -3.89 24.61
C SER A 81 -9.47 -5.18 24.19
N PRO A 82 -9.20 -6.07 25.15
CA PRO A 82 -8.05 -6.97 25.15
C PRO A 82 -8.34 -8.30 24.47
N ALA A 83 -7.26 -9.07 24.28
CA ALA A 83 -7.33 -10.51 24.08
C ALA A 83 -8.20 -11.17 25.16
N ASP A 84 -9.22 -11.91 24.73
CA ASP A 84 -9.90 -12.90 25.55
C ASP A 84 -9.57 -14.28 24.97
N ASP A 85 -8.66 -14.95 25.68
CA ASP A 85 -8.42 -16.39 25.59
C ASP A 85 -9.51 -17.06 26.44
N GLY A 86 -10.49 -17.65 25.77
CA GLY A 86 -11.70 -18.17 26.39
C GLY A 86 -12.12 -19.49 25.77
N ALA A 87 -11.54 -20.58 26.25
CA ALA A 87 -11.94 -21.95 25.97
C ALA A 87 -13.45 -22.17 26.19
N SER A 88 -14.12 -22.81 25.23
CA SER A 88 -15.43 -23.45 25.47
C SER A 88 -15.37 -24.89 24.98
N THR A 89 -15.31 -25.78 25.96
CA THR A 89 -15.54 -27.21 25.87
C THR A 89 -16.99 -27.53 25.54
N ASP A 90 -17.16 -28.75 25.01
CA ASP A 90 -18.34 -29.61 25.04
C ASP A 90 -19.14 -29.72 23.73
N GLY A 91 -18.91 -30.85 23.07
CA GLY A 91 -19.62 -31.35 21.91
C GLY A 91 -19.37 -32.86 21.79
N ALA A 92 -19.64 -33.59 22.86
CA ALA A 92 -19.61 -35.03 22.86
C ALA A 92 -20.82 -35.58 22.09
N VAL A 93 -20.59 -36.28 20.97
CA VAL A 93 -21.44 -37.40 20.57
C VAL A 93 -20.58 -38.55 20.06
N ILE A 94 -20.58 -39.61 20.87
CA ILE A 94 -20.07 -40.95 20.64
C ILE A 94 -21.04 -41.75 19.76
N THR A 95 -20.56 -42.39 18.69
CA THR A 95 -21.16 -43.55 17.98
C THR A 95 -20.10 -43.98 16.95
N GLU A 96 -19.65 -45.22 16.77
CA GLU A 96 -19.83 -46.52 17.39
C GLU A 96 -18.71 -47.41 16.82
N SER A 97 -18.09 -48.18 17.70
CA SER A 97 -17.58 -49.55 17.60
C SER A 97 -17.02 -50.16 16.30
N GLY A 98 -15.92 -50.90 16.50
CA GLY A 98 -15.54 -52.11 15.78
C GLY A 98 -14.43 -51.91 14.75
N GLU A 99 -13.30 -52.61 14.77
CA GLU A 99 -12.88 -53.78 15.52
C GLU A 99 -11.36 -53.90 15.33
N ALA A 100 -10.68 -54.49 16.30
CA ALA A 100 -9.26 -54.77 16.31
C ALA A 100 -8.84 -55.67 15.13
N LEU A 101 -7.57 -55.65 14.73
CA LEU A 101 -6.64 -56.74 15.05
C LEU A 101 -5.22 -56.51 14.50
N LEU A 102 -4.26 -56.53 15.43
CA LEU A 102 -2.87 -56.98 15.34
C LEU A 102 -1.97 -56.45 14.21
N GLY A 103 -0.97 -55.69 14.64
CA GLY A 103 0.30 -55.59 13.92
C GLY A 103 1.10 -56.89 13.99
N GLU A 104 1.97 -57.06 13.01
CA GLU A 104 3.12 -57.96 13.01
C GLU A 104 4.20 -57.41 12.05
N PRO A 105 5.48 -57.83 12.19
CA PRO A 105 6.57 -56.89 12.46
C PRO A 105 7.69 -56.80 11.41
N ARG A 106 8.49 -55.74 11.55
CA ARG A 106 9.96 -55.66 11.51
C ARG A 106 10.77 -56.64 10.62
N GLU A 107 11.53 -56.03 9.71
CA GLU A 107 12.86 -56.39 9.12
C GLU A 107 13.19 -57.84 8.73
N ALA A 108 13.61 -58.00 7.47
CA ALA A 108 14.71 -58.86 7.03
C ALA A 108 15.43 -58.21 5.84
#